data_AF-A0A945Y6E1-F1
#
_entry.id   AF-A0A945Y6E1-F1
#
_cell.length_a   1.000
_cell.length_b   1.000
_cell.length_c   1.000
_cell.angle_alpha   90.00
_cell.angle_beta   90.00
_cell.angle_gamma   90.00
#
_symmetry.space_group_name_H-M   'P 1'
#
loop_
_entity.id
_entity.type
_entity.pdbx_description
1 polymer ?
#
loop_
_entity_poly.entity_id
_entity_poly.type
_entity_poly.pdbx_seq_one_letter_code
_entity_poly.pdbx_strand_id
1 'polypeptide(L)'
;MSEDTKQPVSVEKLLADMREELGETTPAAADECRPSDRPRKRGRSARHVAMDVLAYRDHSRLELEEKLTKKLSNKIEDGEISAEDIACLLDELTEDGLLDEARYAESFVNGRIRKGQGPVRIRRDLNQK
;
A
#
# COMPACT_ATOMS: atom_id res chain seq x y z
N MET A 1 21.62 -73.95 -10.87
CA MET A 1 22.99 -73.58 -10.46
C MET A 1 23.12 -72.10 -10.69
N SER A 2 23.39 -71.36 -9.61
CA SER A 2 23.79 -69.95 -9.57
C SER A 2 22.67 -68.97 -9.95
N GLU A 3 21.85 -68.49 -9.01
CA GLU A 3 22.18 -67.44 -8.03
C GLU A 3 22.99 -66.30 -8.66
N ASP A 4 22.28 -65.28 -9.14
CA ASP A 4 22.81 -63.92 -9.14
C ASP A 4 21.70 -62.98 -8.66
N THR A 5 21.73 -62.82 -7.34
CA THR A 5 20.94 -61.92 -6.51
C THR A 5 21.26 -60.48 -6.88
N LYS A 6 20.63 -59.93 -7.93
CA LYS A 6 20.67 -58.49 -8.16
C LYS A 6 19.54 -57.84 -7.37
N GLN A 7 19.88 -57.49 -6.13
CA GLN A 7 19.09 -56.67 -5.22
C GLN A 7 18.33 -55.58 -5.98
N PRO A 8 17.02 -55.39 -5.75
CA PRO A 8 16.36 -54.20 -6.24
C PRO A 8 17.05 -53.00 -5.59
N VAL A 9 17.48 -52.05 -6.40
CA VAL A 9 17.90 -50.74 -5.91
C VAL A 9 16.67 -50.14 -5.22
N SER A 10 16.56 -50.35 -3.91
CA SER A 10 15.45 -49.83 -3.11
C SER A 10 15.34 -48.34 -3.38
N VAL A 11 14.13 -47.90 -3.69
CA VAL A 11 13.75 -46.49 -3.86
C VAL A 11 14.26 -45.65 -2.66
N GLU A 12 14.40 -46.28 -1.48
CA GLU A 12 15.05 -45.71 -0.30
C GLU A 12 16.50 -45.25 -0.52
N LYS A 13 17.30 -45.99 -1.29
CA LYS A 13 18.70 -45.62 -1.55
C LYS A 13 18.81 -44.45 -2.54
N LEU A 14 17.87 -44.35 -3.47
CA LEU A 14 17.78 -43.20 -4.39
C LEU A 14 17.26 -41.94 -3.69
N LEU A 15 16.37 -42.09 -2.70
CA LEU A 15 15.87 -40.98 -1.87
C LEU A 15 16.86 -40.51 -0.80
N ALA A 16 17.82 -41.36 -0.41
CA ALA A 16 18.93 -40.98 0.46
C ALA A 16 19.94 -40.06 -0.27
N ASP A 17 20.33 -40.42 -1.50
CA ASP A 17 21.30 -39.65 -2.29
C ASP A 17 20.74 -38.29 -2.76
N MET A 18 19.42 -38.14 -2.90
CA MET A 18 18.79 -36.84 -3.21
C MET A 18 18.61 -35.91 -2.01
N ARG A 19 18.76 -36.41 -0.77
CA ARG A 19 18.51 -35.62 0.46
C ARG A 19 19.77 -34.95 1.01
N GLU A 20 20.94 -35.22 0.44
CA GLU A 20 22.22 -34.61 0.85
C GLU A 20 22.64 -33.39 0.00
N GLU A 21 21.85 -32.97 -1.00
CA GLU A 21 22.00 -31.64 -1.64
C GLU A 21 21.12 -30.55 -1.00
N LEU A 22 20.33 -30.89 0.02
CA LEU A 22 19.77 -29.89 0.94
C LEU A 22 20.67 -29.79 2.15
N GLY A 23 21.83 -29.17 1.93
CA GLY A 23 22.74 -28.73 2.98
C GLY A 23 22.10 -27.63 3.83
N GLU A 24 21.24 -28.03 4.76
CA GLU A 24 20.92 -27.26 5.96
C GLU A 24 22.13 -27.28 6.89
N THR A 25 22.98 -26.25 6.82
CA THR A 25 23.81 -25.90 7.96
C THR A 25 22.96 -25.10 8.95
N THR A 26 22.64 -25.75 10.06
CA THR A 26 21.97 -25.17 11.24
C THR A 26 22.70 -23.96 11.84
N PRO A 27 21.98 -23.14 12.63
CA PRO A 27 22.22 -21.71 12.78
C PRO A 27 23.12 -21.39 13.96
N ALA A 28 24.22 -20.68 13.70
CA ALA A 28 25.00 -19.99 14.75
C ALA A 28 26.03 -19.06 14.11
N ALA A 29 25.78 -17.75 14.12
CA ALA A 29 26.75 -16.72 14.50
C ALA A 29 26.20 -15.32 14.25
N ALA A 30 26.42 -14.46 15.26
CA ALA A 30 26.39 -13.00 15.24
C ALA A 30 25.02 -12.37 14.92
N ASP A 31 24.30 -11.81 15.89
CA ASP A 31 24.73 -10.62 16.65
C ASP A 31 25.47 -9.59 15.79
N GLU A 32 24.96 -9.35 14.58
CA GLU A 32 25.07 -8.03 13.97
C GLU A 32 23.76 -7.30 14.21
N CYS A 33 23.77 -6.55 15.32
CA CYS A 33 23.04 -5.31 15.50
C CYS A 33 21.70 -5.28 14.75
N ARG A 34 20.67 -5.84 15.42
CA ARG A 34 19.28 -5.38 15.26
C ARG A 34 19.33 -3.90 14.95
N PRO A 35 18.73 -3.37 13.86
CA PRO A 35 18.56 -1.94 13.79
C PRO A 35 17.63 -1.59 14.95
N SER A 36 18.20 -1.24 16.09
CA SER A 36 17.60 -0.34 17.07
C SER A 36 17.60 1.07 16.49
N ASP A 37 17.33 1.21 15.20
CA ASP A 37 16.72 2.41 14.70
C ASP A 37 15.23 2.18 14.91
N ARG A 38 14.76 2.45 16.14
CA ARG A 38 13.43 3.08 16.25
C ARG A 38 13.43 4.12 15.14
N PRO A 39 12.56 4.04 14.10
CA PRO A 39 12.64 4.98 13.01
C PRO A 39 12.55 6.34 13.65
N ARG A 40 13.67 7.08 13.64
CA ARG A 40 13.77 8.44 14.19
C ARG A 40 12.73 9.22 13.43
N LYS A 41 11.51 9.38 13.97
CA LYS A 41 10.29 9.82 13.28
C LYS A 41 10.56 10.04 11.79
N ARG A 42 10.62 8.96 10.97
CA ARG A 42 10.71 9.17 9.53
C ARG A 42 9.44 9.94 9.22
N GLY A 43 9.57 11.24 8.92
CA GLY A 43 8.42 12.11 8.74
C GLY A 43 7.48 11.42 7.76
N ARG A 44 6.19 11.33 8.08
CA ARG A 44 5.23 10.73 7.14
C ARG A 44 5.35 11.48 5.81
N SER A 45 5.61 10.75 4.73
CA SER A 45 5.66 11.34 3.39
C SER A 45 4.26 11.81 2.97
N ALA A 46 4.19 12.75 2.03
CA ALA A 46 2.92 13.24 1.49
C ALA A 46 2.03 12.09 0.99
N ARG A 47 2.64 11.12 0.30
CA ARG A 47 1.97 9.91 -0.19
C ARG A 47 1.36 9.05 0.93
N HIS A 48 2.07 8.82 2.03
CA HIS A 48 1.49 8.11 3.18
C HIS A 48 0.31 8.85 3.78
N VAL A 49 0.41 10.18 3.89
CA VAL A 49 -0.69 11.01 4.40
C VAL A 49 -1.90 10.96 3.45
N ALA A 50 -1.69 10.95 2.15
CA ALA A 50 -2.76 10.80 1.16
C ALA A 50 -3.44 9.44 1.25
N MET A 51 -2.66 8.36 1.35
CA MET A 51 -3.17 7.00 1.53
C MET A 51 -3.98 6.86 2.82
N ASP A 52 -3.51 7.43 3.94
CA ASP A 52 -4.26 7.46 5.21
C ASP A 52 -5.64 8.14 5.04
N VAL A 53 -5.72 9.19 4.21
CA VAL A 53 -6.97 9.90 3.94
C VAL A 53 -7.89 9.07 3.05
N LEU A 54 -7.37 8.48 1.99
CA LEU A 54 -8.11 7.64 1.04
C LEU A 54 -8.60 6.33 1.67
N ALA A 55 -7.88 5.78 2.65
CA ALA A 55 -8.23 4.51 3.30
C ALA A 55 -9.61 4.50 3.98
N TYR A 56 -10.15 5.67 4.35
CA TYR A 56 -11.44 5.74 5.05
C TYR A 56 -12.64 5.88 4.12
N ARG A 57 -12.49 6.62 3.01
CA ARG A 57 -13.53 6.87 2.02
C ARG A 57 -12.93 7.48 0.76
N ASP A 58 -13.66 7.42 -0.34
CA ASP A 58 -13.34 8.20 -1.53
C ASP A 58 -13.43 9.71 -1.25
N HIS A 59 -12.57 10.48 -1.91
CA HIS A 59 -12.54 11.95 -1.87
C HIS A 59 -12.46 12.48 -3.31
N SER A 60 -12.97 13.69 -3.55
CA SER A 60 -12.65 14.40 -4.78
C SER A 60 -11.21 14.85 -4.78
N ARG A 61 -10.67 15.17 -5.96
CA ARG A 61 -9.33 15.74 -6.09
C ARG A 61 -9.16 17.00 -5.24
N LEU A 62 -10.12 17.93 -5.31
CA LEU A 62 -10.12 19.15 -4.52
C LEU A 62 -10.21 18.87 -3.01
N GLU A 63 -11.07 17.93 -2.58
CA GLU A 63 -11.18 17.57 -1.17
C GLU A 63 -9.88 16.94 -0.64
N LEU A 64 -9.21 16.12 -1.45
CA LEU A 64 -7.94 15.52 -1.07
C LEU A 64 -6.83 16.59 -1.01
N GLU A 65 -6.75 17.47 -2.00
CA GLU A 65 -5.81 18.60 -2.05
C GLU A 65 -5.94 19.47 -0.80
N GLU A 66 -7.16 19.95 -0.49
CA GLU A 66 -7.41 20.79 0.69
C GLU A 66 -6.99 20.09 1.99
N LYS A 67 -7.19 18.77 2.09
CA LYS A 67 -6.80 17.97 3.26
C LYS A 67 -5.30 17.79 3.35
N LEU A 68 -4.63 17.57 2.22
CA LEU A 68 -3.18 17.44 2.18
C LEU A 68 -2.51 18.76 2.56
N THR A 69 -2.95 19.88 1.99
CA THR A 69 -2.44 21.21 2.34
C THR A 69 -2.62 21.51 3.83
N LYS A 70 -3.77 21.15 4.43
CA LYS A 70 -4.00 21.33 5.87
C LYS A 70 -3.15 20.40 6.75
N LYS A 71 -2.94 19.15 6.34
CA LYS A 71 -2.18 18.16 7.13
C LYS A 71 -0.67 18.32 6.99
N LEU A 72 -0.22 18.84 5.86
CA LEU A 72 1.18 19.05 5.51
C LEU A 72 1.58 20.53 5.65
N SER A 73 0.74 21.39 6.26
CA SER A 73 1.00 22.83 6.40
C SER A 73 2.39 23.11 6.95
N ASN A 74 2.81 22.41 8.00
CA ASN A 74 4.14 22.58 8.59
C ASN A 74 5.25 22.26 7.58
N LYS A 75 5.08 21.22 6.76
CA LYS A 75 6.05 20.81 5.73
C LYS A 75 6.11 21.79 4.56
N ILE A 76 4.97 22.44 4.26
CA ILE A 76 4.89 23.51 3.26
C ILE A 76 5.60 24.76 3.80
N GLU A 77 5.37 25.11 5.06
CA GLU A 77 6.03 26.24 5.75
C GLU A 77 7.55 26.03 5.87
N ASP A 78 7.97 24.80 6.15
CA ASP A 78 9.39 24.40 6.21
C ASP A 78 10.04 24.31 4.81
N GLY A 79 9.26 24.46 3.73
CA GLY A 79 9.73 24.37 2.35
C GLY A 79 10.10 22.95 1.90
N GLU A 80 9.70 21.92 2.64
CA GLU A 80 9.93 20.51 2.28
C GLU A 80 9.02 20.03 1.15
N ILE A 81 7.85 20.65 0.99
CA ILE A 81 6.81 20.28 0.01
C ILE A 81 6.23 21.55 -0.59
N SER A 82 6.17 21.60 -1.92
CA SER A 82 5.52 22.66 -2.67
C SER A 82 4.05 22.31 -3.02
N ALA A 83 3.29 23.30 -3.47
CA ALA A 83 1.93 23.05 -3.95
C ALA A 83 1.94 22.19 -5.23
N GLU A 84 2.97 22.36 -6.05
CA GLU A 84 3.22 21.58 -7.26
C GLU A 84 3.48 20.11 -6.93
N ASP A 85 4.23 19.82 -5.86
CA ASP A 85 4.46 18.43 -5.41
C ASP A 85 3.16 17.74 -4.99
N ILE A 86 2.22 18.48 -4.37
CA ILE A 86 0.89 17.96 -4.04
C ILE A 86 0.11 17.69 -5.32
N ALA A 87 0.14 18.61 -6.29
CA ALA A 87 -0.56 18.43 -7.57
C ALA A 87 -0.04 17.19 -8.33
N CYS A 88 1.29 17.03 -8.44
CA CYS A 88 1.91 15.86 -9.05
C CYS A 88 1.54 14.57 -8.33
N LEU A 89 1.53 14.57 -6.99
CA LEU A 89 1.09 13.41 -6.21
C LEU A 89 -0.37 13.05 -6.49
N LEU A 90 -1.26 14.04 -6.64
CA LEU A 90 -2.66 13.77 -6.98
C LEU A 90 -2.82 13.16 -8.37
N ASP A 91 -2.00 13.57 -9.34
CA ASP A 91 -1.94 12.95 -10.67
C ASP A 91 -1.48 11.49 -10.58
N GLU A 92 -0.37 11.21 -9.89
CA GLU A 92 0.11 9.85 -9.66
C GLU A 92 -0.95 8.97 -8.98
N LEU A 93 -1.64 9.48 -7.96
CA LEU A 93 -2.70 8.73 -7.27
C LEU A 93 -3.91 8.46 -8.18
N THR A 94 -4.17 9.34 -9.14
CA THR A 94 -5.22 9.15 -10.15
C THR A 94 -4.82 8.07 -11.15
N GLU A 95 -3.56 8.11 -11.63
CA GLU A 95 -3.00 7.10 -12.53
C GLU A 95 -2.94 5.72 -11.87
N ASP A 96 -2.60 5.66 -10.58
CA ASP A 96 -2.61 4.43 -9.77
C ASP A 96 -4.04 3.92 -9.48
N GLY A 97 -5.09 4.66 -9.87
CA GLY A 97 -6.49 4.32 -9.61
C GLY A 97 -6.87 4.38 -8.13
N LEU A 98 -6.07 5.04 -7.30
CA LEU A 98 -6.33 5.27 -5.88
C LEU A 98 -7.28 6.44 -5.69
N LEU A 99 -7.12 7.51 -6.48
CA LEU A 99 -8.05 8.63 -6.56
C LEU A 99 -8.97 8.42 -7.76
N ASP A 100 -10.28 8.32 -7.51
CA ASP A 100 -11.28 8.09 -8.56
C ASP A 100 -12.50 8.99 -8.30
N GLU A 101 -12.68 9.98 -9.18
CA GLU A 101 -13.77 10.95 -9.07
C GLU A 101 -15.15 10.33 -9.32
N ALA A 102 -15.24 9.28 -10.14
CA ALA A 102 -16.50 8.60 -10.40
C ALA A 102 -16.96 7.83 -9.16
N ARG A 103 -16.05 7.11 -8.48
CA ARG A 103 -16.34 6.45 -7.20
C ARG A 103 -16.76 7.45 -6.13
N TYR A 104 -16.05 8.59 -6.06
CA TYR A 104 -16.44 9.67 -5.15
C TYR A 104 -17.84 10.21 -5.47
N ALA A 105 -18.14 10.52 -6.72
CA ALA A 105 -19.43 11.09 -7.13
C ALA A 105 -20.60 10.14 -6.79
N GLU A 106 -20.44 8.84 -7.06
CA GLU A 106 -21.45 7.84 -6.71
C GLU A 106 -21.69 7.76 -5.20
N SER A 107 -20.61 7.59 -4.42
CA SER A 107 -20.67 7.55 -2.95
C SER A 107 -21.28 8.82 -2.36
N PHE A 108 -20.94 9.98 -2.93
CA PHE A 108 -21.47 11.28 -2.52
C PHE A 108 -22.97 11.38 -2.77
N VAL A 109 -23.43 11.09 -3.99
CA VAL A 109 -24.84 11.14 -4.38
C VAL A 109 -25.67 10.19 -3.52
N ASN A 110 -25.23 8.93 -3.38
CA ASN A 110 -25.90 7.93 -2.55
C ASN A 110 -26.01 8.38 -1.09
N GLY A 111 -24.94 8.97 -0.54
CA GLY A 111 -24.94 9.52 0.82
C GLY A 111 -25.92 10.69 1.00
N ARG A 112 -26.15 11.51 -0.04
CA ARG A 112 -27.10 12.62 0.01
C ARG A 112 -28.55 12.19 -0.18
N ILE A 113 -28.80 11.22 -1.06
CA ILE A 113 -30.13 10.62 -1.24
C ILE A 113 -30.62 9.98 0.07
N ARG A 114 -29.75 9.23 0.76
CA ARG A 114 -30.07 8.63 2.07
C ARG A 114 -30.41 9.66 3.15
N LYS A 115 -29.93 10.90 3.01
CA LYS A 115 -30.25 12.04 3.89
C LYS A 115 -31.49 12.82 3.45
N GLY A 116 -32.21 12.36 2.43
CA GLY A 116 -33.40 13.03 1.90
C GLY A 116 -33.12 14.31 1.13
N GLN A 117 -31.90 14.51 0.63
CA GLN A 117 -31.55 15.71 -0.14
C GLN A 117 -32.04 15.58 -1.59
N GLY A 118 -32.64 16.65 -2.11
CA GLY A 118 -33.16 16.68 -3.48
C GLY A 118 -32.07 16.78 -4.56
N PRO A 119 -32.34 16.31 -5.79
CA PRO A 119 -31.33 16.18 -6.86
C PRO A 119 -30.72 17.51 -7.33
N VAL A 120 -31.44 18.62 -7.19
CA VAL A 120 -30.92 19.97 -7.52
C VAL A 120 -29.82 20.37 -6.54
N ARG A 121 -30.05 20.13 -5.24
CA ARG A 121 -29.05 20.42 -4.20
C ARG A 121 -27.84 19.51 -4.34
N ILE A 122 -28.05 18.22 -4.59
CA ILE A 122 -26.96 17.26 -4.77
C ILE A 122 -26.05 17.67 -5.93
N ARG A 123 -26.62 18.03 -7.09
CA ARG A 123 -25.85 18.52 -8.25
C ARG A 123 -25.07 19.79 -7.93
N ARG A 124 -25.69 20.74 -7.24
CA ARG A 124 -25.02 21.96 -6.80
C ARG A 124 -23.84 21.66 -5.89
N ASP A 125 -24.03 20.80 -4.90
CA ASP A 125 -22.99 20.46 -3.92
C ASP A 125 -21.85 19.67 -4.60
N LEU A 126 -22.16 18.82 -5.60
CA LEU A 126 -21.16 18.09 -6.38
C LEU A 126 -20.29 19.04 -7.23
N ASN A 127 -20.88 20.07 -7.84
CA ASN A 127 -20.13 21.07 -8.62
C ASN A 127 -19.23 21.97 -7.76
N GLN A 128 -19.33 21.91 -6.42
CA GLN A 128 -18.49 22.66 -5.48
C GLN A 128 -17.35 21.81 -4.90
N LYS A 129 -17.17 20.59 -5.40
CA LYS A 129 -16.21 19.60 -4.92
C LYS A 129 -15.29 19.15 -6.02
#